data_AF-A0A182R3P2-F1
#
_entry.id   AF-A0A182R3P2-F1
#
_cell.length_a   1.000
_cell.length_b   1.000
_cell.length_c   1.000
_cell.angle_alpha   90.00
_cell.angle_beta   90.00
_cell.angle_gamma   90.00
#
_symmetry.space_group_name_H-M   'P 1'
#
loop_
_entity.id
_entity.type
_entity.pdbx_description
1 polymer ?
#
loop_
_entity_poly.entity_id
_entity_poly.type
_entity_poly.pdbx_seq_one_letter_code
_entity_poly.pdbx_strand_id
1 'polypeptide(L)'
;MQLHVRGLNTHVLDVQQDDNIGHVKALLAELESVDAQELHLFCEGKPLAEDATVAQLTSVELDVTVSLLGGKVHGSLARAGKVKGQTPKVEKKEKRKKKTGRAKRRIQYNRRFSSVVQAYGRRRGPNANSA
;
A
#
# COMPACT_ATOMS: atom_id res chain seq x y z
N MET A 1 -25.20 -16.39 29.51
CA MET A 1 -24.97 -14.93 29.55
C MET A 1 -25.75 -14.31 28.41
N GLN A 2 -26.34 -13.13 28.61
CA GLN A 2 -27.06 -12.43 27.55
C GLN A 2 -26.14 -11.43 26.85
N LEU A 3 -26.02 -11.57 25.53
CA LEU A 3 -25.34 -10.61 24.67
C LEU A 3 -26.37 -9.73 23.97
N HIS A 4 -26.12 -8.42 23.99
CA HIS A 4 -26.93 -7.41 23.33
C HIS A 4 -26.22 -6.96 22.06
N VAL A 5 -26.76 -7.33 20.92
CA VAL A 5 -26.10 -7.15 19.63
C VAL A 5 -26.79 -6.02 18.87
N ARG A 6 -26.09 -4.91 18.70
CA ARG A 6 -26.54 -3.69 18.02
C ARG A 6 -26.18 -3.74 16.53
N GLY A 7 -27.18 -3.73 15.66
CA GLY A 7 -27.03 -3.60 14.22
C GLY A 7 -28.10 -2.68 13.64
N LEU A 8 -28.65 -3.04 12.48
CA LEU A 8 -29.89 -2.44 11.98
C LEU A 8 -31.07 -2.77 12.90
N ASN A 9 -31.09 -4.00 13.40
CA ASN A 9 -31.97 -4.46 14.47
C ASN A 9 -31.13 -4.78 15.71
N THR A 10 -31.77 -4.73 16.88
CA THR A 10 -31.15 -5.17 18.13
C THR A 10 -31.54 -6.60 18.42
N HIS A 11 -30.57 -7.49 18.54
CA HIS A 11 -30.77 -8.89 18.93
C HIS A 11 -30.29 -9.13 20.35
N VAL A 12 -30.97 -10.04 21.06
CA VAL A 12 -30.53 -10.53 22.37
C VAL A 12 -30.27 -12.03 22.24
N LEU A 13 -29.02 -12.44 22.50
CA LEU A 13 -28.60 -13.83 22.38
C LEU A 13 -28.24 -14.41 23.75
N ASP A 14 -28.84 -15.55 24.07
CA ASP A 14 -28.45 -16.37 25.22
C ASP A 14 -27.30 -17.30 24.81
N VAL A 15 -26.09 -17.01 25.28
CA VAL A 15 -24.85 -17.77 24.95
C VAL A 15 -24.12 -18.23 26.20
N GLN A 16 -23.33 -19.29 26.10
CA GLN A 16 -22.44 -19.75 27.16
C GLN A 16 -21.14 -18.95 27.17
N GLN A 17 -20.39 -18.99 28.28
CA GLN A 17 -19.14 -18.21 28.41
C GLN A 17 -17.99 -18.79 27.60
N ASP A 18 -18.04 -20.10 27.37
CA ASP A 18 -17.11 -20.90 26.57
C ASP A 18 -17.44 -20.92 25.08
N ASP A 19 -18.57 -20.33 24.67
CA ASP A 19 -18.88 -20.17 23.25
C ASP A 19 -17.86 -19.26 22.57
N ASN A 20 -17.49 -19.63 21.34
CA ASN A 20 -16.62 -18.84 20.49
C ASN A 20 -17.41 -17.75 19.76
N ILE A 21 -16.75 -16.62 19.47
CA ILE A 21 -17.36 -15.54 18.67
C ILE A 21 -17.77 -16.03 17.28
N GLY A 22 -17.07 -17.00 16.69
CA GLY A 22 -17.50 -17.65 15.45
C GLY A 22 -18.89 -18.30 15.54
N HIS A 23 -19.25 -18.88 16.70
CA HIS A 23 -20.58 -19.44 16.93
C HIS A 23 -21.64 -18.35 17.04
N VAL A 24 -21.37 -17.29 17.82
CA VAL A 24 -22.24 -16.12 17.94
C VAL A 24 -22.50 -15.48 16.58
N LYS A 25 -21.46 -15.38 15.75
CA LYS A 25 -21.52 -14.85 14.38
C LYS A 25 -22.41 -15.69 13.47
N ALA A 26 -22.36 -17.02 13.59
CA ALA A 26 -23.23 -17.93 12.82
C ALA A 26 -24.72 -17.77 13.22
N LEU A 27 -25.02 -17.65 14.51
CA LEU A 27 -26.39 -17.40 14.99
C LEU A 27 -26.93 -16.06 14.45
N LEU A 28 -26.11 -15.01 14.45
CA LEU A 28 -26.49 -13.71 13.91
C LEU A 28 -26.68 -13.74 12.38
N ALA A 29 -25.84 -14.49 11.67
CA ALA A 29 -25.95 -14.69 10.23
C ALA A 29 -27.30 -15.30 9.84
N GLU A 30 -27.76 -16.31 10.59
CA GLU A 30 -29.07 -16.93 10.39
C GLU A 30 -30.22 -15.95 10.68
N LEU A 31 -30.13 -15.17 11.77
CA LEU A 31 -31.16 -14.19 12.14
C LEU A 31 -31.31 -13.04 11.14
N GLU A 32 -30.19 -12.52 10.62
CA GLU A 32 -30.19 -11.41 9.66
C GLU A 32 -30.29 -11.89 8.20
N SER A 33 -30.25 -13.21 7.95
CA SER A 33 -30.23 -13.81 6.60
C SER A 33 -29.08 -13.28 5.73
N VAL A 34 -27.89 -13.12 6.33
CA VAL A 34 -26.65 -12.65 5.67
C VAL A 34 -25.57 -13.71 5.85
N ASP A 35 -24.62 -13.80 4.92
CA ASP A 35 -23.49 -14.72 5.08
C ASP A 35 -22.60 -14.32 6.27
N ALA A 36 -22.17 -15.29 7.07
CA ALA A 36 -21.33 -15.08 8.24
C ALA A 36 -19.98 -14.43 7.87
N GLN A 37 -19.51 -14.56 6.63
CA GLN A 37 -18.27 -13.92 6.17
C GLN A 37 -18.40 -12.40 6.01
N GLU A 38 -19.61 -11.88 5.75
CA GLU A 38 -19.85 -10.46 5.50
C GLU A 38 -20.07 -9.67 6.81
N LEU A 39 -20.35 -10.38 7.90
CA LEU A 39 -20.56 -9.81 9.22
C LEU A 39 -19.23 -9.56 9.94
N HIS A 40 -19.13 -8.43 10.60
CA HIS A 40 -18.01 -8.09 11.48
C HIS A 40 -18.56 -7.66 12.84
N LEU A 41 -18.10 -8.35 13.89
CA LEU A 41 -18.49 -8.10 15.28
C LEU A 41 -17.43 -7.24 15.97
N PHE A 42 -17.88 -6.26 16.74
CA PHE A 42 -17.03 -5.35 17.50
C PHE A 42 -17.47 -5.32 18.96
N CYS A 43 -16.51 -5.28 19.88
CA CYS A 43 -16.73 -5.01 21.29
C CYS A 43 -15.98 -3.72 21.64
N GLU A 44 -16.69 -2.69 22.10
CA GLU A 44 -16.12 -1.37 22.45
C GLU A 44 -15.25 -0.76 21.31
N GLY A 45 -15.70 -0.93 20.06
CA GLY A 45 -14.99 -0.43 18.87
C GLY A 45 -13.78 -1.26 18.42
N LYS A 46 -13.50 -2.39 19.06
CA LYS A 46 -12.43 -3.32 18.64
C LYS A 46 -13.02 -4.53 17.90
N PRO A 47 -12.48 -4.92 16.72
CA PRO A 47 -12.96 -6.08 16.00
C PRO A 47 -12.67 -7.35 16.79
N LEU A 48 -13.64 -8.26 16.84
CA LEU A 48 -13.51 -9.55 17.49
C LEU A 48 -12.99 -10.61 16.52
N ALA A 49 -12.02 -11.40 16.96
CA ALA A 49 -11.55 -12.57 16.24
C ALA A 49 -12.50 -13.75 16.47
N GLU A 50 -12.62 -14.66 15.50
CA GLU A 50 -13.59 -15.76 15.56
C GLU A 50 -13.27 -16.83 16.62
N ASP A 51 -12.00 -16.92 17.01
CA ASP A 51 -11.45 -17.82 18.03
C ASP A 51 -11.52 -17.24 19.46
N ALA A 52 -11.87 -15.96 19.61
CA ALA A 52 -12.10 -15.38 20.93
C ALA A 52 -13.32 -16.05 21.60
N THR A 53 -13.28 -16.16 22.92
CA THR A 53 -14.39 -16.70 23.72
C THR A 53 -15.24 -15.57 24.26
N VAL A 54 -16.52 -15.83 24.49
CA VAL A 54 -17.46 -14.87 25.10
C VAL A 54 -16.98 -14.41 26.48
N ALA A 55 -16.30 -15.27 27.24
CA ALA A 55 -15.69 -14.93 28.52
C ALA A 55 -14.62 -13.82 28.46
N GLN A 56 -14.00 -13.60 27.31
CA GLN A 56 -12.93 -12.60 27.11
C GLN A 56 -13.47 -11.21 26.76
N LEU A 57 -14.78 -11.06 26.57
CA LEU A 57 -15.41 -9.79 26.21
C LEU A 57 -15.37 -8.80 27.39
N THR A 58 -15.05 -7.54 27.09
CA THR A 58 -15.07 -6.45 28.08
C THR A 58 -16.47 -5.91 28.35
N SER A 59 -17.39 -6.12 27.41
CA SER A 59 -18.79 -5.69 27.50
C SER A 59 -19.73 -6.78 26.98
N VAL A 60 -20.97 -6.77 27.48
CA VAL A 60 -22.08 -7.60 26.98
C VAL A 60 -22.75 -7.00 25.74
N GLU A 61 -22.41 -5.76 25.39
CA GLU A 61 -22.90 -5.08 24.19
C GLU A 61 -21.91 -5.25 23.03
N LEU A 62 -22.39 -5.78 21.91
CA LEU A 62 -21.62 -5.97 20.68
C LEU A 62 -22.23 -5.13 19.56
N ASP A 63 -21.39 -4.59 18.69
CA ASP A 63 -21.82 -3.88 17.48
C ASP A 63 -21.55 -4.75 16.25
N VAL A 64 -22.52 -4.83 15.33
CA VAL A 64 -22.42 -5.59 14.08
C VAL A 64 -22.38 -4.64 12.91
N THR A 65 -21.44 -4.88 12.00
CA THR A 65 -21.39 -4.18 10.72
C THR A 65 -21.31 -5.18 9.58
N VAL A 66 -21.93 -4.82 8.45
CA VAL A 66 -21.83 -5.56 7.18
C VAL A 66 -20.99 -4.73 6.22
N SER A 67 -19.98 -5.34 5.61
CA SER A 67 -19.15 -4.68 4.62
C SER A 67 -19.94 -4.44 3.32
N LEU A 68 -20.01 -3.19 2.87
CA LEU A 68 -20.63 -2.89 1.57
C LEU A 68 -19.72 -3.36 0.41
N LEU A 69 -20.29 -4.12 -0.52
CA LEU A 69 -19.64 -4.45 -1.78
C LEU A 69 -19.38 -3.17 -2.59
N GLY A 70 -18.10 -2.87 -2.88
CA GLY A 70 -17.73 -1.76 -3.77
C GLY A 70 -17.35 -0.44 -3.10
N GLY A 71 -16.65 -0.48 -1.96
CA GLY A 71 -16.03 0.72 -1.39
C GLY A 71 -15.21 1.51 -2.44
N LYS A 72 -15.46 2.82 -2.56
CA LYS A 72 -14.76 3.71 -3.50
C LYS A 72 -13.27 3.77 -3.19
N VAL A 73 -12.45 3.05 -3.94
CA VAL A 73 -11.00 3.27 -3.97
C VAL A 73 -10.73 4.52 -4.82
N HIS A 74 -10.36 5.62 -4.17
CA HIS A 74 -10.05 6.88 -4.87
C HIS A 74 -8.63 6.83 -5.46
N GLY A 75 -8.52 7.07 -6.76
CA GLY A 75 -7.25 6.98 -7.50
C GLY A 75 -7.22 5.78 -8.44
N SER A 76 -7.83 5.93 -9.62
CA SER A 76 -7.83 4.87 -10.63
C SER A 76 -6.44 4.66 -11.24
N LEU A 77 -6.15 3.41 -11.62
CA LEU A 77 -4.93 3.03 -12.35
C LEU A 77 -4.90 3.55 -13.80
N ALA A 78 -5.94 4.28 -14.24
CA ALA A 78 -6.11 4.75 -15.62
C ALA A 78 -4.96 5.66 -16.11
N ARG A 79 -4.17 6.26 -15.21
CA ARG A 79 -3.01 7.11 -15.56
C ARG A 79 -1.67 6.40 -15.50
N ALA A 80 -1.63 5.09 -15.20
CA ALA A 80 -0.40 4.32 -15.14
C ALA A 80 0.31 4.34 -16.51
N GLY A 81 1.59 4.75 -16.53
CA GLY A 81 2.39 4.75 -17.76
C GLY A 81 2.09 5.86 -18.76
N LYS A 82 1.17 6.80 -18.49
CA LYS A 82 0.78 7.88 -19.42
C LYS A 82 1.99 8.64 -19.99
N VAL A 83 2.91 9.08 -19.13
CA VAL A 83 4.09 9.85 -19.54
C VAL A 83 5.07 8.98 -20.35
N LYS A 84 5.25 7.71 -19.96
CA LYS A 84 6.12 6.77 -20.68
C LYS A 84 5.59 6.45 -22.09
N GLY A 85 4.27 6.44 -22.28
CA GLY A 85 3.64 6.23 -23.59
C GLY A 85 3.61 7.49 -24.47
N GLN A 86 3.46 8.67 -23.87
CA GLN A 86 3.44 9.94 -24.60
C GLN A 86 4.83 10.41 -25.05
N THR A 87 5.89 10.02 -24.34
CA THR A 87 7.25 10.43 -24.70
C THR A 87 7.72 9.70 -25.97
N PRO A 88 8.24 10.42 -26.99
CA PRO A 88 8.70 9.79 -28.21
C PRO A 88 9.86 8.83 -27.91
N LYS A 89 9.83 7.65 -28.53
CA LYS A 89 10.87 6.65 -28.33
C LYS A 89 12.11 6.98 -29.16
N VAL A 90 13.00 7.79 -28.60
CA VAL A 90 14.27 8.14 -29.26
C VAL A 90 15.24 6.95 -29.23
N GLU A 91 15.65 6.49 -30.41
CA GLU A 91 16.65 5.43 -30.56
C GLU A 91 18.04 5.86 -30.07
N LYS A 92 18.81 4.89 -29.56
CA LYS A 92 20.18 5.16 -29.12
C LYS A 92 21.07 5.31 -30.35
N LYS A 93 21.58 6.53 -30.57
CA LYS A 93 22.62 6.78 -31.57
C LYS A 93 23.86 5.91 -31.28
N GLU A 94 24.45 5.33 -32.32
CA GLU A 94 25.71 4.62 -32.21
C GLU A 94 26.81 5.58 -31.75
N LYS A 95 27.49 5.23 -30.66
CA LYS A 95 28.64 5.98 -30.12
C LYS A 95 29.83 5.06 -30.05
N ARG A 96 31.00 5.57 -30.45
CA ARG A 96 32.27 4.84 -30.34
C ARG A 96 32.45 4.30 -28.93
N LYS A 97 32.86 3.02 -28.82
CA LYS A 97 33.15 2.38 -27.53
C LYS A 97 34.19 3.21 -26.78
N LYS A 98 33.86 3.63 -25.55
CA LYS A 98 34.80 4.37 -24.70
C LYS A 98 35.91 3.43 -24.26
N LYS A 99 37.17 3.89 -24.32
CA LYS A 99 38.30 3.15 -23.72
C LYS A 99 38.04 2.94 -22.23
N THR A 100 38.47 1.80 -21.70
CA THR A 100 38.33 1.40 -20.29
C THR A 100 39.70 1.25 -19.60
N GLY A 101 39.71 1.02 -18.29
CA GLY A 101 40.93 0.76 -17.51
C GLY A 101 41.97 1.87 -17.54
N ARG A 102 43.25 1.48 -17.59
CA ARG A 102 44.41 2.39 -17.58
C ARG A 102 44.37 3.40 -18.73
N ALA A 103 43.93 2.98 -19.91
CA ALA A 103 43.80 3.87 -21.06
C ALA A 103 42.79 5.00 -20.81
N LYS A 104 41.65 4.70 -20.15
CA LYS A 104 40.66 5.73 -19.76
C LYS A 104 41.23 6.70 -18.72
N ARG A 105 41.97 6.18 -17.73
CA ARG A 105 42.59 7.00 -16.67
C ARG A 105 43.63 7.97 -17.24
N ARG A 106 44.46 7.53 -18.19
CA ARG A 106 45.41 8.40 -18.90
C ARG A 106 44.69 9.54 -19.64
N ILE A 107 43.62 9.24 -20.38
CA ILE A 107 42.82 10.27 -21.07
C ILE A 107 42.20 11.26 -20.07
N GLN A 108 41.70 10.78 -18.93
CA GLN A 108 41.11 11.63 -17.88
C GLN A 108 42.15 12.55 -17.23
N TYR A 109 43.35 12.04 -16.94
CA TYR A 109 44.46 12.84 -16.41
C TYR A 109 44.84 13.95 -17.40
N ASN A 110 45.06 13.57 -18.67
CA ASN A 110 45.44 14.54 -19.69
C ASN A 110 44.38 15.65 -19.82
N ARG A 111 43.10 15.29 -19.90
CA ARG A 111 41.98 16.25 -20.00
C ARG A 111 41.80 17.17 -18.78
N ARG A 112 42.26 16.78 -17.60
CA ARG A 112 42.07 17.54 -16.36
C ARG A 112 43.29 18.38 -15.98
N PHE A 113 44.48 17.91 -16.33
CA PHE A 113 45.72 18.46 -15.81
C PHE A 113 46.70 18.84 -16.93
N SER A 114 47.02 17.92 -17.84
CA SER A 114 48.10 18.17 -18.80
C SER A 114 47.70 19.02 -20.00
N SER A 115 46.48 18.86 -20.52
CA SER A 115 45.99 19.56 -21.72
C SER A 115 45.11 20.76 -21.38
N VAL A 116 45.05 21.17 -20.12
CA VAL A 116 44.26 22.32 -19.67
C VAL A 116 45.18 23.53 -19.62
N VAL A 117 45.09 24.42 -20.61
CA VAL A 117 45.65 25.76 -20.50
C VAL A 117 44.68 26.58 -19.64
N GLN A 118 45.18 27.13 -18.53
CA GLN A 118 44.37 27.92 -17.61
C GLN A 118 44.08 29.27 -18.26
N ALA A 119 43.02 29.34 -19.06
CA ALA A 119 42.52 30.59 -19.62
C ALA A 119 42.10 31.54 -18.47
N TYR A 120 42.31 32.83 -18.68
CA TYR A 120 41.85 33.86 -17.74
C TYR A 120 40.31 33.83 -17.64
N GLY A 121 39.79 33.91 -16.40
CA GLY A 121 38.36 33.90 -16.11
C GLY A 121 37.87 32.69 -15.33
N ARG A 122 36.54 32.55 -15.19
CA ARG A 122 35.92 31.48 -14.41
C ARG A 122 36.08 30.14 -15.10
N ARG A 123 36.52 29.12 -14.34
CA ARG A 123 36.66 27.74 -14.82
C ARG A 123 35.33 27.19 -15.34
N ARG A 124 35.28 26.78 -16.62
CA ARG A 124 34.13 26.08 -17.20
C ARG A 124 34.09 24.61 -16.79
N GLY A 125 32.89 24.11 -16.54
CA GLY A 125 32.67 22.70 -16.19
C GLY A 125 32.79 21.76 -17.41
N PRO A 126 33.10 20.47 -17.20
CA PRO A 126 33.33 19.50 -18.27
C PRO A 126 32.09 19.12 -19.10
N ASN A 127 30.87 19.48 -18.65
CA ASN A 127 29.61 19.26 -19.36
C ASN A 127 28.84 20.57 -19.56
N ALA A 128 29.56 21.70 -19.62
CA ALA A 128 28.96 22.97 -19.99
C ALA A 128 28.66 22.93 -21.49
N ASN A 129 27.39 23.13 -21.87
CA ASN A 129 27.02 23.29 -23.26
C ASN A 129 27.63 24.59 -23.77
N SER A 130 28.31 24.53 -24.92
CA SER A 130 28.70 25.74 -25.62
C SER A 130 27.45 26.26 -26.33
N ALA A 131 27.07 27.50 -26.03
CA ALA A 131 26.07 28.22 -26.82
C ALA A 131 26.57 28.41 -28.26
#